data_AF-A0A2V0NPH1-F1
#
_entry.id   AF-A0A2V0NPH1-F1
#
_cell.length_a   1.000
_cell.length_b   1.000
_cell.length_c   1.000
_cell.angle_alpha   90.00
_cell.angle_beta   90.00
_cell.angle_gamma   90.00
#
_symmetry.space_group_name_H-M   'P 1'
#
loop_
_entity.id
_entity.type
_entity.pdbx_description
1 polymer ?
#
loop_
_entity_poly.entity_id
_entity_poly.type
_entity_poly.pdbx_seq_one_letter_code
_entity_poly.pdbx_strand_id
1 'polypeptide(L)'
;MAPGPERRATEPDRAEPYSEKDRGGGAAEAEAAPLPADGDALPPPPAGEPAAAPPPQPQLSAAEIAAQQQAAFKAAIAAAAAAAQAAAAQAAAAAGVRAMAGGGGGGGGGAAPAPPQEPGGPYFVKVSATGNVKQVAGKVAHTCRAGDAPAMLCTGSICINQAVKAVAVSRGYLANDSQDLTFQTAFREGGTPDKPSVALYLAKHPLGWPITPNNVEMQVGATSGVQVVSAALAQRIREGIVPCLTGIGPDAVSNCVLAIGHTRLALEADGLDIRARPEFIAVAGGADLNAVKFHIHVDKI
;
A
#
# COMPACT_ATOMS: atom_id res chain seq x y z
N MET A 1 59.87 -28.16 9.80
CA MET A 1 58.70 -27.37 10.25
C MET A 1 57.45 -28.03 9.70
N ALA A 2 56.52 -28.34 10.60
CA ALA A 2 55.48 -29.35 10.47
C ALA A 2 54.27 -28.92 9.59
N PRO A 3 53.54 -29.88 8.99
CA PRO A 3 52.17 -29.70 8.54
C PRO A 3 51.20 -29.98 9.71
N GLY A 4 50.22 -29.09 9.94
CA GLY A 4 49.19 -29.23 10.97
C GLY A 4 47.77 -29.28 10.38
N PRO A 5 46.79 -29.88 11.08
CA PRO A 5 45.96 -30.93 10.47
C PRO A 5 44.49 -30.56 10.22
N GLU A 6 43.92 -31.34 9.31
CA GLU A 6 42.49 -31.51 9.02
C GLU A 6 41.68 -31.76 10.31
N ARG A 7 40.50 -31.13 10.42
CA ARG A 7 39.47 -31.54 11.37
C ARG A 7 38.24 -32.03 10.61
N ARG A 8 37.94 -33.30 10.89
CA ARG A 8 36.84 -34.13 10.42
C ARG A 8 35.60 -33.92 11.30
N ALA A 9 34.45 -34.04 10.64
CA ALA A 9 33.07 -34.32 11.06
C ALA A 9 32.73 -34.50 12.55
N THR A 10 31.57 -33.93 12.92
CA THR A 10 30.58 -34.57 13.82
C THR A 10 29.17 -34.09 13.46
N GLU A 11 28.38 -34.97 12.83
CA GLU A 11 26.92 -34.95 12.89
C GLU A 11 26.45 -35.39 14.28
N PRO A 12 25.38 -34.78 14.81
CA PRO A 12 24.42 -35.45 15.66
C PRO A 12 23.00 -35.17 15.12
N ASP A 13 21.94 -35.91 15.41
CA ASP A 13 21.71 -37.21 15.99
C ASP A 13 20.26 -37.52 15.60
N ARG A 14 20.01 -38.78 15.29
CA ARG A 14 18.76 -39.33 14.78
C ARG A 14 17.83 -39.56 15.96
N ALA A 15 16.79 -38.75 16.12
CA ALA A 15 15.67 -39.04 17.02
C ALA A 15 14.47 -39.54 16.20
N GLU A 16 14.11 -40.80 16.46
CA GLU A 16 13.01 -41.58 15.90
C GLU A 16 11.60 -41.11 16.38
N PRO A 17 10.50 -41.61 15.77
CA PRO A 17 9.19 -40.97 15.81
C PRO A 17 8.38 -41.27 17.08
N TYR A 18 7.57 -40.28 17.46
CA TYR A 18 6.56 -40.37 18.53
C TYR A 18 5.55 -41.50 18.25
N SER A 19 5.42 -42.42 19.21
CA SER A 19 4.39 -43.46 19.21
C SER A 19 3.09 -42.97 19.88
N GLU A 20 2.02 -42.91 19.11
CA GLU A 20 0.63 -42.89 19.60
C GLU A 20 0.27 -44.24 20.22
N LYS A 21 0.33 -44.33 21.54
CA LYS A 21 -0.39 -45.32 22.35
C LYS A 21 -0.25 -44.91 23.79
N ASP A 22 -1.37 -44.44 24.36
CA ASP A 22 -1.77 -44.50 25.77
C ASP A 22 -2.52 -43.23 26.17
N ARG A 23 -3.85 -43.35 26.21
CA ARG A 23 -4.73 -42.83 27.27
C ARG A 23 -6.18 -43.17 26.95
N GLY A 24 -6.53 -44.41 27.22
CA GLY A 24 -7.87 -44.76 27.67
C GLY A 24 -7.90 -44.75 29.20
N GLY A 25 -9.03 -44.35 29.79
CA GLY A 25 -9.38 -44.65 31.18
C GLY A 25 -9.74 -43.43 32.02
N GLY A 26 -11.01 -43.33 32.42
CA GLY A 26 -11.44 -42.39 33.46
C GLY A 26 -12.95 -42.10 33.46
N ALA A 27 -13.77 -43.13 33.69
CA ALA A 27 -15.16 -42.96 34.06
C ALA A 27 -15.24 -42.38 35.49
N ALA A 28 -16.06 -41.35 35.69
CA ALA A 28 -16.53 -40.94 37.01
C ALA A 28 -18.01 -40.56 36.86
N GLU A 29 -18.85 -41.39 37.48
CA GLU A 29 -20.27 -41.15 37.73
C GLU A 29 -20.44 -39.84 38.51
N ALA A 30 -21.34 -38.97 38.03
CA ALA A 30 -21.86 -37.86 38.80
C ALA A 30 -23.36 -38.05 38.96
N GLU A 31 -23.69 -38.32 40.20
CA GLU A 31 -24.98 -38.54 40.85
C GLU A 31 -26.00 -37.44 40.53
N ALA A 32 -27.21 -37.87 40.19
CA ALA A 32 -28.35 -37.03 39.83
C ALA A 32 -29.04 -36.46 41.08
N ALA A 33 -29.29 -35.15 41.08
CA ALA A 33 -30.20 -34.50 42.02
C ALA A 33 -31.62 -34.40 41.42
N PRO A 34 -32.69 -34.59 42.22
CA PRO A 34 -34.07 -34.62 41.74
C PRO A 34 -34.64 -33.21 41.52
N LEU A 35 -35.28 -33.00 40.37
CA LEU A 35 -36.07 -31.81 40.06
C LEU A 35 -37.49 -31.94 40.63
N PRO A 36 -38.09 -30.86 41.16
CA PRO A 36 -39.48 -30.86 41.62
C PRO A 36 -40.44 -30.88 40.43
N ALA A 37 -41.46 -31.74 40.55
CA ALA A 37 -42.66 -31.76 39.72
C ALA A 37 -43.67 -30.68 40.16
N ASP A 38 -44.65 -30.44 39.29
CA ASP A 38 -45.72 -29.44 39.34
C ASP A 38 -45.32 -28.09 38.69
N GLY A 39 -45.99 -27.57 37.67
CA GLY A 39 -47.27 -27.91 37.07
C GLY A 39 -47.80 -26.62 36.45
N ASP A 40 -47.82 -26.53 35.12
CA ASP A 40 -48.75 -25.69 34.35
C ASP A 40 -48.48 -25.92 32.85
N ALA A 41 -49.26 -26.84 32.28
CA ALA A 41 -49.28 -27.09 30.85
C ALA A 41 -49.92 -25.89 30.14
N LEU A 42 -49.08 -25.03 29.56
CA LEU A 42 -49.52 -24.07 28.56
C LEU A 42 -50.13 -24.82 27.36
N PRO A 43 -51.29 -24.38 26.84
CA PRO A 43 -51.90 -25.00 25.67
C PRO A 43 -50.96 -24.89 24.46
N PRO A 44 -50.91 -25.91 23.58
CA PRO A 44 -50.09 -25.86 22.38
C PRO A 44 -50.54 -24.69 21.49
N PRO A 45 -49.61 -23.93 20.89
CA PRO A 45 -49.96 -22.89 19.94
C PRO A 45 -50.70 -23.51 18.74
N PRO A 46 -51.67 -22.80 18.14
CA PRO A 46 -52.37 -23.27 16.96
C PRO A 46 -51.36 -23.56 15.84
N ALA A 47 -51.56 -24.67 15.15
CA ALA A 47 -50.73 -25.09 14.02
C ALA A 47 -50.68 -23.97 12.97
N GLY A 48 -49.56 -23.23 12.97
CA GLY A 48 -49.27 -22.24 11.96
C GLY A 48 -49.15 -22.94 10.61
N GLU A 49 -49.89 -22.46 9.63
CA GLU A 49 -49.79 -22.86 8.24
C GLU A 49 -48.32 -22.86 7.79
N PRO A 50 -47.88 -23.82 6.96
CA PRO A 50 -46.51 -23.87 6.47
C PRO A 50 -46.23 -22.56 5.71
N ALA A 51 -45.40 -21.70 6.31
CA ALA A 51 -44.93 -20.48 5.68
C ALA A 51 -44.32 -20.84 4.32
N ALA A 52 -44.95 -20.36 3.25
CA ALA A 52 -44.51 -20.56 1.90
C ALA A 52 -43.03 -20.18 1.79
N ALA A 53 -42.21 -21.11 1.27
CA ALA A 53 -40.79 -20.90 1.08
C ALA A 53 -40.56 -19.56 0.35
N PRO A 54 -39.67 -18.68 0.86
CA PRO A 54 -39.40 -17.42 0.22
C PRO A 54 -38.96 -17.68 -1.23
N PRO A 55 -39.48 -16.94 -2.21
CA PRO A 55 -39.12 -17.13 -3.61
C PRO A 55 -37.58 -17.00 -3.75
N PRO A 56 -36.95 -17.83 -4.59
CA PRO A 56 -35.50 -17.77 -4.80
C PRO A 56 -35.13 -16.35 -5.23
N GLN A 57 -34.32 -15.68 -4.41
CA GLN A 57 -33.83 -14.36 -4.76
C GLN A 57 -33.01 -14.49 -6.06
N PRO A 58 -33.22 -13.60 -7.04
CA PRO A 58 -32.47 -13.64 -8.29
C PRO A 58 -30.98 -13.47 -7.99
N GLN A 59 -30.21 -14.53 -8.22
CA GLN A 59 -28.76 -14.49 -8.10
C GLN A 59 -28.21 -13.67 -9.28
N LEU A 60 -27.80 -12.44 -9.00
CA LEU A 60 -27.12 -11.59 -9.98
C LEU A 60 -25.86 -12.31 -10.47
N SER A 61 -25.67 -12.33 -11.78
CA SER A 61 -24.48 -12.90 -12.41
C SER A 61 -23.23 -12.10 -12.02
N ALA A 62 -22.05 -12.73 -12.07
CA ALA A 62 -20.78 -12.08 -11.75
C ALA A 62 -20.52 -10.81 -12.60
N ALA A 63 -21.05 -10.77 -13.83
CA ALA A 63 -20.97 -9.61 -14.71
C ALA A 63 -21.84 -8.44 -14.22
N GLU A 64 -23.03 -8.72 -13.69
CA GLU A 64 -23.93 -7.71 -13.13
C GLU A 64 -23.39 -7.15 -11.80
N ILE A 65 -22.75 -7.98 -10.99
CA ILE A 65 -22.05 -7.54 -9.77
C ILE A 65 -20.90 -6.60 -10.13
N ALA A 66 -20.08 -6.95 -11.12
CA ALA A 66 -18.97 -6.09 -11.58
C ALA A 66 -19.49 -4.75 -12.16
N ALA A 67 -20.59 -4.78 -12.92
CA ALA A 67 -21.21 -3.57 -13.46
C ALA A 67 -21.80 -2.67 -12.36
N GLN A 68 -22.47 -3.25 -11.35
CA GLN A 68 -22.96 -2.51 -10.18
C GLN A 68 -21.81 -1.91 -9.36
N GLN A 69 -20.72 -2.65 -9.17
CA GLN A 69 -19.53 -2.15 -8.48
C GLN A 69 -18.87 -1.00 -9.25
N GLN A 70 -18.79 -1.09 -10.58
CA GLN A 70 -18.25 -0.03 -11.43
C GLN A 70 -19.16 1.20 -11.46
N ALA A 71 -20.48 1.03 -11.45
CA ALA A 71 -21.45 2.11 -11.37
C ALA A 71 -21.41 2.81 -9.99
N ALA A 72 -21.37 2.03 -8.91
CA ALA A 72 -21.22 2.55 -7.55
C ALA A 72 -19.89 3.30 -7.39
N PHE A 73 -18.81 2.82 -8.02
CA PHE A 73 -17.52 3.50 -8.05
C PHE A 73 -17.59 4.83 -8.79
N LYS A 74 -18.23 4.89 -9.97
CA LYS A 74 -18.46 6.15 -10.69
C LYS A 74 -19.29 7.14 -9.88
N ALA A 75 -20.32 6.67 -9.18
CA ALA A 75 -21.14 7.51 -8.31
C ALA A 75 -20.35 8.04 -7.09
N ALA A 76 -19.54 7.19 -6.46
CA ALA A 76 -18.66 7.59 -5.37
C ALA A 76 -17.58 8.60 -5.81
N ILE A 77 -17.04 8.43 -7.02
CA ILE A 77 -16.13 9.40 -7.66
C ILE A 77 -16.81 10.76 -7.84
N ALA A 78 -18.05 10.78 -8.33
CA ALA A 78 -18.80 12.02 -8.53
C ALA A 78 -19.09 12.73 -7.18
N ALA A 79 -19.47 11.97 -6.16
CA ALA A 79 -19.71 12.50 -4.81
C ALA A 79 -18.42 13.04 -4.16
N ALA A 80 -17.31 12.31 -4.27
CA ALA A 80 -16.01 12.74 -3.74
C ALA A 80 -15.46 13.97 -4.49
N ALA A 81 -15.69 14.07 -5.80
CA ALA A 81 -15.33 15.26 -6.58
C ALA A 81 -16.10 16.50 -6.13
N ALA A 82 -17.40 16.37 -5.83
CA ALA A 82 -18.21 17.47 -5.30
C ALA A 82 -17.74 17.91 -3.90
N ALA A 83 -17.40 16.96 -3.02
CA ALA A 83 -16.86 17.25 -1.70
C ALA A 83 -15.47 17.91 -1.76
N ALA A 84 -14.59 17.45 -2.66
CA ALA A 84 -13.25 18.02 -2.86
C ALA A 84 -13.32 19.44 -3.44
N GLN A 85 -14.27 19.71 -4.34
CA GLN A 85 -14.51 21.07 -4.86
C GLN A 85 -14.99 22.02 -3.75
N ALA A 86 -15.84 21.55 -2.84
CA ALA A 86 -16.28 22.33 -1.69
C ALA A 86 -15.11 22.62 -0.72
N ALA A 87 -14.25 21.64 -0.45
CA ALA A 87 -13.08 21.81 0.41
C ALA A 87 -12.01 22.75 -0.22
N ALA A 88 -11.78 22.63 -1.54
CA ALA A 88 -10.87 23.52 -2.27
C ALA A 88 -11.37 24.97 -2.28
N ALA A 89 -12.67 25.20 -2.42
CA ALA A 89 -13.28 26.53 -2.31
C ALA A 89 -13.10 27.14 -0.91
N GLN A 90 -13.21 26.32 0.14
CA GLN A 90 -12.97 26.75 1.52
C GLN A 90 -11.48 27.05 1.79
N ALA A 91 -10.56 26.27 1.24
CA ALA A 91 -9.12 26.51 1.34
C ALA A 91 -8.67 27.77 0.56
N ALA A 92 -9.26 28.04 -0.61
CA ALA A 92 -9.01 29.25 -1.38
C ALA A 92 -9.50 30.51 -0.63
N ALA A 93 -10.64 30.42 0.07
CA ALA A 93 -11.13 31.50 0.93
C ALA A 93 -10.21 31.78 2.13
N ALA A 94 -9.57 30.75 2.69
CA ALA A 94 -8.59 30.89 3.78
C ALA A 94 -7.23 31.46 3.30
N ALA A 95 -6.81 31.16 2.07
CA ALA A 95 -5.56 31.65 1.49
C ALA A 95 -5.62 33.14 1.07
N GLY A 96 -6.81 33.69 0.83
CA GLY A 96 -7.02 35.10 0.48
C GLY A 96 -6.58 36.11 1.54
N VAL A 97 -6.26 35.68 2.76
CA VAL A 97 -5.81 36.54 3.86
C VAL A 97 -4.26 36.63 3.93
N ARG A 98 -3.51 35.78 3.21
CA ARG A 98 -2.04 35.66 3.39
C ARG A 98 -1.19 36.18 2.21
N ALA A 99 -1.80 36.67 1.13
CA ALA A 99 -1.12 37.02 -0.12
C ALA A 99 -0.62 38.49 -0.22
N MET A 100 -0.02 39.04 0.85
CA MET A 100 0.57 40.39 0.86
C MET A 100 2.06 40.44 1.24
N ALA A 101 2.76 39.29 1.30
CA ALA A 101 4.19 39.30 1.58
C ALA A 101 4.95 38.24 0.79
N GLY A 102 5.82 38.69 -0.12
CA GLY A 102 6.98 37.93 -0.59
C GLY A 102 6.94 37.54 -2.07
N GLY A 103 7.43 38.44 -2.93
CA GLY A 103 7.86 38.12 -4.29
C GLY A 103 9.37 37.86 -4.37
N GLY A 104 9.81 37.16 -5.42
CA GLY A 104 11.17 37.29 -5.96
C GLY A 104 11.85 36.03 -6.50
N GLY A 105 12.09 35.99 -7.82
CA GLY A 105 13.22 35.35 -8.53
C GLY A 105 13.16 33.82 -8.74
N GLY A 106 13.51 33.23 -9.88
CA GLY A 106 14.23 33.69 -11.07
C GLY A 106 15.45 32.81 -11.38
N GLY A 107 15.31 31.84 -12.29
CA GLY A 107 16.35 31.44 -13.26
C GLY A 107 17.44 30.42 -12.88
N GLY A 108 17.81 29.59 -13.89
CA GLY A 108 19.21 29.19 -14.09
C GLY A 108 19.54 27.69 -14.00
N GLY A 109 19.47 26.99 -15.13
CA GLY A 109 20.05 25.66 -15.30
C GLY A 109 21.58 25.71 -15.34
N GLY A 110 22.22 24.89 -14.51
CA GLY A 110 23.64 24.60 -14.53
C GLY A 110 23.90 23.43 -13.58
N ALA A 111 24.38 22.30 -14.11
CA ALA A 111 24.73 21.14 -13.31
C ALA A 111 25.99 21.47 -12.47
N ALA A 112 25.78 22.05 -11.29
CA ALA A 112 26.81 22.21 -10.29
C ALA A 112 27.21 20.82 -9.73
N PRO A 113 28.49 20.59 -9.44
CA PRO A 113 28.93 19.39 -8.72
C PRO A 113 28.17 19.31 -7.40
N ALA A 114 27.63 18.13 -7.10
CA ALA A 114 26.83 17.90 -5.90
C ALA A 114 27.59 18.38 -4.66
N PRO A 115 26.96 19.15 -3.75
CA PRO A 115 27.63 19.60 -2.54
C PRO A 115 28.12 18.39 -1.74
N PRO A 116 29.25 18.52 -1.00
CA PRO A 116 29.77 17.48 -0.13
C PRO A 116 28.65 17.03 0.80
N GLN A 117 28.34 15.74 0.74
CA GLN A 117 27.26 15.14 1.51
C GLN A 117 27.75 14.99 2.95
N GLU A 118 27.22 15.80 3.87
CA GLU A 118 27.54 15.77 5.30
C GLU A 118 27.43 14.32 5.84
N PRO A 119 28.50 13.76 6.44
CA PRO A 119 28.46 12.41 6.99
C PRO A 119 27.51 12.36 8.19
N GLY A 120 26.33 11.78 7.99
CA GLY A 120 25.29 11.60 9.02
C GLY A 120 23.89 12.08 8.62
N GLY A 121 23.73 12.76 7.48
CA GLY A 121 22.40 13.09 6.94
C GLY A 121 21.76 11.91 6.16
N PRO A 122 20.42 11.83 6.07
CA PRO A 122 19.77 10.83 5.23
C PRO A 122 20.30 10.91 3.80
N TYR A 123 20.77 9.79 3.28
CA TYR A 123 21.37 9.78 1.95
C TYR A 123 20.30 10.06 0.90
N PHE A 124 20.47 11.14 0.11
CA PHE A 124 19.52 11.50 -0.93
C PHE A 124 19.97 10.99 -2.30
N VAL A 125 19.05 10.38 -3.05
CA VAL A 125 19.26 10.00 -4.45
C VAL A 125 18.39 10.86 -5.35
N LYS A 126 19.01 11.77 -6.10
CA LYS A 126 18.31 12.57 -7.11
C LYS A 126 18.05 11.73 -8.35
N VAL A 127 16.81 11.71 -8.81
CA VAL A 127 16.40 10.96 -10.02
C VAL A 127 16.11 11.93 -11.15
N SER A 128 16.74 11.70 -12.30
CA SER A 128 16.51 12.46 -13.53
C SER A 128 15.63 11.69 -14.50
N ALA A 129 14.95 12.41 -15.40
CA ALA A 129 14.09 11.84 -16.42
C ALA A 129 14.84 10.92 -17.40
N THR A 130 16.11 11.25 -17.70
CA THR A 130 17.01 10.49 -18.57
C THR A 130 17.86 9.45 -17.81
N GLY A 131 17.68 9.35 -16.49
CA GLY A 131 18.46 8.45 -15.65
C GLY A 131 18.17 6.98 -15.94
N ASN A 132 19.20 6.14 -15.86
CA ASN A 132 19.05 4.70 -16.01
C ASN A 132 18.48 4.09 -14.71
N VAL A 133 17.29 3.51 -14.81
CA VAL A 133 16.57 2.86 -13.69
C VAL A 133 17.45 1.84 -12.96
N LYS A 134 18.22 1.03 -13.70
CA LYS A 134 19.07 -0.03 -13.10
C LYS A 134 20.22 0.56 -12.29
N GLN A 135 20.79 1.68 -12.73
CA GLN A 135 21.86 2.36 -11.99
C GLN A 135 21.32 2.99 -10.70
N VAL A 136 20.17 3.66 -10.78
CA VAL A 136 19.49 4.22 -9.60
C VAL A 136 19.15 3.10 -8.62
N ALA A 137 18.60 1.99 -9.11
CA ALA A 137 18.26 0.84 -8.28
C ALA A 137 19.48 0.18 -7.62
N GLY A 138 20.59 0.04 -8.35
CA GLY A 138 21.85 -0.47 -7.82
C GLY A 138 22.40 0.43 -6.70
N LYS A 139 22.31 1.75 -6.89
CA LYS A 139 22.69 2.73 -5.86
C LYS A 139 21.82 2.60 -4.61
N VAL A 140 20.50 2.53 -4.77
CA VAL A 140 19.56 2.35 -3.65
C VAL A 140 19.85 1.05 -2.90
N ALA A 141 19.98 -0.08 -3.61
CA ALA A 141 20.28 -1.37 -2.98
C ALA A 141 21.61 -1.37 -2.24
N HIS A 142 22.66 -0.77 -2.82
CA HIS A 142 23.96 -0.65 -2.16
C HIS A 142 23.86 0.18 -0.87
N THR A 143 23.16 1.32 -0.90
CA THR A 143 22.95 2.15 0.29
C THR A 143 22.12 1.42 1.35
N CYS A 144 21.06 0.70 0.97
CA CYS A 144 20.25 -0.09 1.90
C CYS A 144 21.05 -1.21 2.61
N ARG A 145 22.07 -1.78 1.94
CA ARG A 145 22.98 -2.77 2.55
C ARG A 145 23.97 -2.13 3.51
N ALA A 146 24.42 -0.90 3.22
CA ALA A 146 25.38 -0.17 4.05
C ALA A 146 24.75 0.45 5.30
N GLY A 147 23.45 0.73 5.28
CA GLY A 147 22.76 1.41 6.38
C GLY A 147 21.29 1.64 6.07
N ASP A 148 20.78 2.83 6.39
CA ASP A 148 19.38 3.17 6.18
C ASP A 148 19.03 3.38 4.70
N ALA A 149 17.76 3.14 4.35
CA ALA A 149 17.32 3.31 2.99
C ALA A 149 17.35 4.80 2.60
N PRO A 150 17.87 5.14 1.41
CA PRO A 150 17.99 6.53 1.00
C PRO A 150 16.64 7.13 0.63
N ALA A 151 16.49 8.44 0.77
CA ALA A 151 15.32 9.14 0.24
C ALA A 151 15.55 9.51 -1.24
N MET A 152 14.54 9.33 -2.09
CA MET A 152 14.64 9.62 -3.52
C MET A 152 13.97 10.96 -3.84
N LEU A 153 14.72 11.87 -4.46
CA LEU A 153 14.25 13.20 -4.82
C LEU A 153 13.89 13.24 -6.30
N CYS A 154 12.63 13.56 -6.59
CA CYS A 154 12.06 13.48 -7.93
C CYS A 154 11.35 14.80 -8.26
N THR A 155 11.52 15.31 -9.48
CA THR A 155 10.78 16.49 -9.96
C THR A 155 10.25 16.25 -11.36
N GLY A 156 8.92 16.21 -11.51
CA GLY A 156 8.20 15.90 -12.75
C GLY A 156 7.80 14.42 -12.88
N SER A 157 6.75 14.15 -13.66
CA SER A 157 6.14 12.82 -13.81
C SER A 157 7.12 11.75 -14.29
N ILE A 158 7.99 12.08 -15.24
CA ILE A 158 8.98 11.13 -15.76
C ILE A 158 9.97 10.73 -14.67
N CYS A 159 10.48 11.70 -13.89
CA CYS A 159 11.40 11.43 -12.78
C CYS A 159 10.74 10.56 -11.70
N ILE A 160 9.47 10.83 -11.37
CA ILE A 160 8.70 10.03 -10.41
C ILE A 160 8.54 8.59 -10.92
N ASN A 161 8.18 8.41 -12.19
CA ASN A 161 8.07 7.09 -12.80
C ASN A 161 9.40 6.33 -12.77
N GLN A 162 10.52 6.98 -13.13
CA GLN A 162 11.85 6.35 -13.05
C GLN A 162 12.22 5.98 -11.61
N ALA A 163 11.87 6.82 -10.64
CA ALA A 163 12.12 6.56 -9.23
C ALA A 163 11.33 5.34 -8.73
N VAL A 164 10.03 5.29 -9.01
CA VAL A 164 9.17 4.15 -8.64
C VAL A 164 9.67 2.85 -9.28
N LYS A 165 10.02 2.89 -10.57
CA LYS A 165 10.60 1.73 -11.26
C LYS A 165 11.92 1.31 -10.60
N ALA A 166 12.76 2.26 -10.20
CA ALA A 166 14.01 1.96 -9.52
C ALA A 166 13.78 1.33 -8.15
N VAL A 167 12.76 1.78 -7.39
CA VAL A 167 12.36 1.12 -6.15
C VAL A 167 11.93 -0.33 -6.42
N ALA A 168 11.05 -0.56 -7.40
CA ALA A 168 10.60 -1.90 -7.75
C ALA A 168 11.75 -2.84 -8.17
N VAL A 169 12.72 -2.34 -8.95
CA VAL A 169 13.94 -3.11 -9.30
C VAL A 169 14.84 -3.34 -8.08
N SER A 170 14.99 -2.35 -7.20
CA SER A 170 15.80 -2.46 -5.97
C SER A 170 15.28 -3.55 -5.04
N ARG A 171 13.96 -3.71 -4.97
CA ARG A 171 13.32 -4.81 -4.23
C ARG A 171 13.80 -6.17 -4.73
N GLY A 172 13.90 -6.36 -6.04
CA GLY A 172 14.45 -7.58 -6.63
C GLY A 172 15.94 -7.80 -6.28
N TYR A 173 16.74 -6.74 -6.20
CA TYR A 173 18.14 -6.84 -5.80
C TYR A 173 18.33 -7.18 -4.32
N LEU A 174 17.45 -6.69 -3.46
CA LEU A 174 17.48 -6.89 -2.02
C LEU A 174 16.76 -8.18 -1.56
N ALA A 175 16.00 -8.83 -2.44
CA ALA A 175 15.32 -10.08 -2.14
C ALA A 175 16.31 -11.18 -1.68
N ASN A 176 17.50 -11.24 -2.28
CA ASN A 176 18.57 -12.16 -1.89
C ASN A 176 19.11 -11.89 -0.47
N ASP A 177 18.97 -10.65 0.01
CA ASP A 177 19.36 -10.23 1.36
C ASP A 177 18.21 -10.37 2.37
N SER A 178 17.10 -11.03 1.99
CA SER A 178 15.86 -11.13 2.77
C SER A 178 15.27 -9.78 3.19
N GLN A 179 15.43 -8.76 2.35
CA GLN A 179 14.92 -7.42 2.55
C GLN A 179 13.90 -7.03 1.47
N ASP A 180 12.93 -6.21 1.86
CA ASP A 180 11.95 -5.58 0.99
C ASP A 180 11.93 -4.07 1.23
N LEU A 181 11.42 -3.32 0.25
CA LEU A 181 11.34 -1.86 0.31
C LEU A 181 9.91 -1.37 0.10
N THR A 182 9.53 -0.40 0.91
CA THR A 182 8.34 0.43 0.71
C THR A 182 8.75 1.89 0.64
N PHE A 183 7.85 2.75 0.18
CA PHE A 183 8.08 4.18 0.20
C PHE A 183 6.88 4.96 0.72
N GLN A 184 7.18 6.11 1.28
CA GLN A 184 6.23 7.14 1.67
C GLN A 184 6.47 8.40 0.84
N THR A 185 5.42 8.94 0.24
CA THR A 185 5.52 10.16 -0.55
C THR A 185 5.40 11.38 0.35
N ALA A 186 6.32 12.35 0.20
CA ALA A 186 6.20 13.67 0.79
C ALA A 186 6.35 14.75 -0.29
N PHE A 187 5.55 15.81 -0.19
CA PHE A 187 5.65 16.95 -1.08
C PHE A 187 6.83 17.83 -0.68
N ARG A 188 7.51 18.39 -1.69
CA ARG A 188 8.62 19.31 -1.49
C ARG A 188 8.24 20.68 -2.03
N GLU A 189 8.81 21.71 -1.42
CA GLU A 189 8.67 23.08 -1.91
C GLU A 189 9.21 23.23 -3.34
N GLY A 190 8.59 24.12 -4.12
CA GLY A 190 8.95 24.40 -5.52
C GLY A 190 8.36 23.43 -6.55
N GLY A 191 7.47 22.51 -6.15
CA GLY A 191 6.66 21.75 -7.10
C GLY A 191 5.53 22.60 -7.69
N THR A 192 5.29 22.48 -9.00
CA THR A 192 4.11 23.03 -9.67
C THR A 192 3.16 21.90 -10.08
N PRO A 193 1.88 22.17 -10.39
CA PRO A 193 0.97 21.14 -10.91
C PRO A 193 1.53 20.41 -12.15
N ASP A 194 2.20 21.14 -13.05
CA ASP A 194 2.82 20.57 -14.26
C ASP A 194 4.14 19.85 -13.97
N LYS A 195 4.81 20.23 -12.88
CA LYS A 195 6.12 19.71 -12.49
C LYS A 195 6.15 19.40 -11.00
N PRO A 196 5.47 18.32 -10.57
CA PRO A 196 5.40 17.96 -9.15
C PRO A 196 6.78 17.67 -8.58
N SER A 197 7.07 18.17 -7.38
CA SER A 197 8.32 17.93 -6.66
C SER A 197 8.02 17.09 -5.42
N VAL A 198 8.57 15.87 -5.36
CA VAL A 198 8.32 14.92 -4.29
C VAL A 198 9.60 14.28 -3.77
N ALA A 199 9.60 13.93 -2.49
CA ALA A 199 10.54 12.99 -1.88
C ALA A 199 9.84 11.66 -1.67
N LEU A 200 10.50 10.56 -2.04
CA LEU A 200 10.09 9.21 -1.66
C LEU A 200 10.99 8.75 -0.52
N TYR A 201 10.46 8.72 0.69
CA TYR A 201 11.15 8.19 1.86
C TYR A 201 11.04 6.68 1.86
N LEU A 202 12.16 5.99 1.67
CA LEU A 202 12.19 4.54 1.62
C LEU A 202 12.27 3.94 3.03
N ALA A 203 11.59 2.83 3.24
CA ALA A 203 11.70 2.04 4.46
C ALA A 203 12.05 0.59 4.14
N LYS A 204 12.94 0.01 4.95
CA LYS A 204 13.34 -1.40 4.88
C LYS A 204 12.38 -2.24 5.69
N HIS A 205 12.00 -3.38 5.13
CA HIS A 205 11.19 -4.39 5.79
C HIS A 205 11.82 -5.77 5.59
N PRO A 206 11.58 -6.75 6.47
CA PRO A 206 11.94 -8.13 6.18
C PRO A 206 11.17 -8.65 4.96
N LEU A 207 11.78 -9.57 4.21
CA LEU A 207 11.12 -10.22 3.08
C LEU A 207 9.85 -10.94 3.57
N GLY A 208 8.77 -10.82 2.81
CA GLY A 208 7.47 -11.38 3.21
C GLY A 208 6.71 -10.53 4.23
N TRP A 209 7.12 -9.26 4.45
CA TRP A 209 6.33 -8.31 5.21
C TRP A 209 4.87 -8.32 4.72
N PRO A 210 3.90 -8.55 5.62
CA PRO A 210 2.55 -8.92 5.24
C PRO A 210 1.93 -7.86 4.33
N ILE A 211 1.59 -8.29 3.13
CA ILE A 211 0.72 -7.53 2.24
C ILE A 211 -0.68 -7.78 2.74
N THR A 212 -1.40 -6.72 3.11
CA THR A 212 -2.85 -6.84 3.34
C THR A 212 -3.45 -7.44 2.07
N PRO A 213 -4.12 -8.62 2.15
CA PRO A 213 -4.71 -9.24 0.97
C PRO A 213 -5.85 -8.35 0.49
N ASN A 214 -5.62 -7.69 -0.64
CA ASN A 214 -6.49 -6.65 -1.15
C ASN A 214 -7.34 -7.20 -2.30
N ASN A 215 -8.67 -7.15 -2.16
CA ASN A 215 -9.61 -7.57 -3.19
C ASN A 215 -10.08 -6.42 -4.10
N VAL A 216 -9.60 -5.19 -3.86
CA VAL A 216 -10.03 -4.00 -4.60
C VAL A 216 -8.83 -3.34 -5.27
N GLU A 217 -8.88 -3.28 -6.60
CA GLU A 217 -7.90 -2.57 -7.41
C GLU A 217 -8.51 -1.29 -7.97
N MET A 218 -7.81 -0.17 -7.81
CA MET A 218 -8.18 1.13 -8.34
C MET A 218 -7.23 1.50 -9.48
N GLN A 219 -7.75 1.56 -10.70
CA GLN A 219 -6.95 1.97 -11.85
C GLN A 219 -6.91 3.49 -11.98
N VAL A 220 -5.71 4.01 -12.22
CA VAL A 220 -5.42 5.43 -12.37
C VAL A 220 -4.88 5.65 -13.78
N GLY A 221 -5.52 6.56 -14.51
CA GLY A 221 -5.10 6.98 -15.84
C GLY A 221 -4.27 8.27 -15.80
N ALA A 222 -3.70 8.64 -16.95
CA ALA A 222 -2.94 9.88 -17.11
C ALA A 222 -3.78 11.14 -16.83
N THR A 223 -5.08 11.10 -17.12
CA THR A 223 -6.03 12.21 -16.90
C THR A 223 -6.78 12.12 -15.57
N SER A 224 -6.51 11.11 -14.74
CA SER A 224 -7.18 10.95 -13.46
C SER A 224 -6.83 12.09 -12.51
N GLY A 225 -7.85 12.74 -11.95
CA GLY A 225 -7.66 13.81 -10.97
C GLY A 225 -7.07 13.27 -9.67
N VAL A 226 -5.87 13.72 -9.31
CA VAL A 226 -5.13 13.28 -8.12
C VAL A 226 -5.96 13.40 -6.85
N GLN A 227 -6.68 14.52 -6.68
CA GLN A 227 -7.53 14.75 -5.51
C GLN A 227 -8.69 13.76 -5.41
N VAL A 228 -9.26 13.37 -6.55
CA VAL A 228 -10.37 12.41 -6.61
C VAL A 228 -9.89 11.01 -6.24
N VAL A 229 -8.74 10.60 -6.79
CA VAL A 229 -8.11 9.32 -6.44
C VAL A 229 -7.72 9.29 -4.96
N SER A 230 -7.16 10.38 -4.44
CA SER A 230 -6.78 10.53 -3.03
C SER A 230 -7.99 10.43 -2.10
N ALA A 231 -9.08 11.14 -2.40
CA ALA A 231 -10.29 11.12 -1.59
C ALA A 231 -10.92 9.72 -1.57
N ALA A 232 -11.00 9.07 -2.74
CA ALA A 232 -11.49 7.70 -2.84
C ALA A 232 -10.60 6.71 -2.08
N LEU A 233 -9.28 6.84 -2.17
CA LEU A 233 -8.33 6.00 -1.45
C LEU A 233 -8.47 6.16 0.07
N ALA A 234 -8.49 7.40 0.58
CA ALA A 234 -8.67 7.70 2.00
C ALA A 234 -9.99 7.14 2.53
N GLN A 235 -11.07 7.30 1.76
CA GLN A 235 -12.39 6.79 2.14
C GLN A 235 -12.40 5.27 2.29
N ARG A 236 -11.79 4.53 1.35
CA ARG A 236 -11.70 3.06 1.45
C ARG A 236 -10.90 2.63 2.68
N ILE A 237 -9.80 3.31 2.96
CA ILE A 237 -8.97 3.01 4.14
C ILE A 237 -9.77 3.20 5.44
N ARG A 238 -10.58 4.26 5.53
CA ARG A 238 -11.49 4.49 6.68
C ARG A 238 -12.57 3.42 6.82
N GLU A 239 -13.01 2.83 5.71
CA GLU A 239 -13.94 1.70 5.68
C GLU A 239 -13.26 0.36 6.04
N GLY A 240 -11.97 0.36 6.36
CA GLY A 240 -11.19 -0.86 6.64
C GLY A 240 -10.80 -1.63 5.39
N ILE A 241 -11.03 -1.07 4.19
CA ILE A 241 -10.65 -1.66 2.91
C ILE A 241 -9.36 -1.01 2.45
N VAL A 242 -8.30 -1.79 2.28
CA VAL A 242 -7.04 -1.30 1.73
C VAL A 242 -6.99 -1.63 0.24
N PRO A 243 -7.19 -0.67 -0.68
CA PRO A 243 -7.12 -0.97 -2.10
C PRO A 243 -5.67 -0.92 -2.63
N CYS A 244 -5.42 -1.59 -3.75
CA CYS A 244 -4.19 -1.38 -4.53
C CYS A 244 -4.43 -0.31 -5.61
N LEU A 245 -3.43 0.52 -5.91
CA LEU A 245 -3.48 1.41 -7.07
C LEU A 245 -2.73 0.79 -8.26
N THR A 246 -3.25 0.93 -9.47
CA THR A 246 -2.55 0.50 -10.69
C THR A 246 -2.46 1.68 -11.66
N GLY A 247 -1.23 2.00 -12.08
CA GLY A 247 -0.96 3.05 -13.07
C GLY A 247 -0.23 2.50 -14.29
N ILE A 248 -0.68 2.89 -15.49
CA ILE A 248 -0.06 2.51 -16.77
C ILE A 248 0.53 3.76 -17.44
N GLY A 249 1.86 3.79 -17.58
CA GLY A 249 2.58 4.94 -18.15
C GLY A 249 3.00 5.99 -17.11
N PRO A 250 3.88 6.93 -17.50
CA PRO A 250 4.56 7.82 -16.57
C PRO A 250 3.61 8.78 -15.82
N ASP A 251 2.62 9.34 -16.51
CA ASP A 251 1.68 10.29 -15.89
C ASP A 251 0.71 9.60 -14.95
N ALA A 252 0.21 8.41 -15.32
CA ALA A 252 -0.62 7.58 -14.43
C ALA A 252 0.14 7.18 -13.15
N VAL A 253 1.38 6.73 -13.29
CA VAL A 253 2.26 6.39 -12.17
C VAL A 253 2.53 7.61 -11.28
N SER A 254 2.77 8.77 -11.89
CA SER A 254 2.91 10.04 -11.17
C SER A 254 1.64 10.37 -10.37
N ASN A 255 0.47 10.29 -11.01
CA ASN A 255 -0.81 10.53 -10.36
C ASN A 255 -1.07 9.57 -9.19
N CYS A 256 -0.70 8.29 -9.30
CA CYS A 256 -0.75 7.35 -8.18
C CYS A 256 0.10 7.84 -7.00
N VAL A 257 1.36 8.19 -7.24
CA VAL A 257 2.31 8.62 -6.19
C VAL A 257 1.84 9.90 -5.52
N LEU A 258 1.32 10.86 -6.28
CA LEU A 258 0.77 12.10 -5.75
C LEU A 258 -0.50 11.84 -4.95
N ALA A 259 -1.38 10.95 -5.43
CA ALA A 259 -2.59 10.58 -4.72
C ALA A 259 -2.26 9.89 -3.38
N ILE A 260 -1.25 9.02 -3.35
CA ILE A 260 -0.71 8.44 -2.12
C ILE A 260 -0.24 9.54 -1.17
N GLY A 261 0.53 10.53 -1.67
CA GLY A 261 1.00 11.66 -0.86
C GLY A 261 -0.12 12.49 -0.26
N HIS A 262 -1.15 12.84 -1.05
CA HIS A 262 -2.32 13.56 -0.54
C HIS A 262 -3.15 12.72 0.42
N THR A 263 -3.23 11.40 0.20
CA THR A 263 -3.96 10.49 1.08
C THR A 263 -3.32 10.42 2.45
N ARG A 264 -1.98 10.40 2.53
CA ARG A 264 -1.25 10.47 3.81
C ARG A 264 -1.66 11.70 4.62
N LEU A 265 -1.67 12.88 3.98
CA LEU A 265 -2.09 14.12 4.63
C LEU A 265 -3.56 14.08 5.06
N ALA A 266 -4.43 13.45 4.26
CA ALA A 266 -5.85 13.35 4.57
C ALA A 266 -6.14 12.40 5.75
N LEU A 267 -5.30 11.39 5.95
CA LEU A 267 -5.43 10.38 7.00
C LEU A 267 -4.73 10.76 8.32
N GLU A 268 -3.93 11.82 8.32
CA GLU A 268 -3.24 12.33 9.52
C GLU A 268 -4.25 12.68 10.64
N ALA A 269 -5.39 13.27 10.29
CA ALA A 269 -6.46 13.57 11.23
C ALA A 269 -7.11 12.32 11.86
N ASP A 270 -6.99 11.17 11.20
CA ASP A 270 -7.51 9.88 11.66
C ASP A 270 -6.47 9.08 12.48
N GLY A 271 -5.26 9.61 12.67
CA GLY A 271 -4.15 8.89 13.31
C GLY A 271 -3.64 7.71 12.46
N LEU A 272 -3.74 7.82 11.14
CA LEU A 272 -3.29 6.80 10.19
C LEU A 272 -2.23 7.36 9.25
N ASP A 273 -1.23 6.54 8.92
CA ASP A 273 -0.27 6.81 7.84
C ASP A 273 -0.28 5.64 6.84
N ILE A 274 0.20 5.89 5.62
CA ILE A 274 0.27 4.85 4.59
C ILE A 274 1.64 4.78 3.91
N ARG A 275 1.98 3.56 3.51
CA ARG A 275 3.17 3.23 2.70
C ARG A 275 2.76 2.52 1.43
N ALA A 276 3.53 2.71 0.37
CA ALA A 276 3.31 2.05 -0.89
C ALA A 276 4.47 1.08 -1.21
N ARG A 277 4.10 -0.13 -1.61
CA ARG A 277 5.01 -1.17 -2.10
C ARG A 277 4.79 -1.34 -3.61
N PRO A 278 5.71 -0.84 -4.46
CA PRO A 278 5.53 -0.88 -5.91
C PRO A 278 5.93 -2.24 -6.49
N GLU A 279 5.13 -2.78 -7.40
CA GLU A 279 5.35 -4.05 -8.10
C GLU A 279 5.06 -3.89 -9.59
N PHE A 280 5.87 -4.52 -10.44
CA PHE A 280 5.59 -4.58 -11.87
C PHE A 280 4.51 -5.62 -12.15
N ILE A 281 3.51 -5.25 -12.94
CA ILE A 281 2.50 -6.18 -13.42
C ILE A 281 2.53 -6.21 -14.95
N ALA A 282 2.33 -7.41 -15.51
CA ALA A 282 2.12 -7.58 -16.94
C ALA A 282 0.63 -7.34 -17.24
N VAL A 283 0.34 -6.34 -18.07
CA VAL A 283 -1.04 -6.10 -18.55
C VAL A 283 -1.20 -6.82 -19.89
N ALA A 284 -2.18 -7.73 -19.97
CA ALA A 284 -2.48 -8.44 -21.21
C ALA A 284 -3.08 -7.48 -22.24
N GLY A 285 -2.32 -7.11 -23.29
CA GLY A 285 -2.79 -6.09 -24.24
C GLY A 285 -1.88 -5.70 -25.41
N GLY A 286 -0.88 -6.49 -25.79
CA GLY A 286 -0.24 -6.40 -27.12
C GLY A 286 0.90 -5.38 -27.31
N ALA A 287 1.26 -4.62 -26.28
CA ALA A 287 2.54 -3.91 -26.21
C ALA A 287 3.07 -4.07 -24.78
N ASP A 288 4.38 -4.15 -24.58
CA ASP A 288 5.06 -4.24 -23.28
C ASP A 288 4.84 -2.98 -22.42
N LEU A 289 3.58 -2.70 -22.07
CA LEU A 289 3.17 -1.62 -21.21
C LEU A 289 3.48 -2.06 -19.79
N ASN A 290 4.66 -1.68 -19.33
CA ASN A 290 5.07 -1.85 -17.94
C ASN A 290 4.14 -1.04 -17.04
N ALA A 291 3.14 -1.69 -16.47
CA ALA A 291 2.26 -1.13 -15.47
C ALA A 291 2.88 -1.33 -14.08
N VAL A 292 2.60 -0.39 -13.19
CA VAL A 292 3.03 -0.47 -11.79
C VAL A 292 1.81 -0.57 -10.91
N LYS A 293 1.78 -1.61 -10.09
CA LYS A 293 0.82 -1.81 -9.01
C LYS A 293 1.44 -1.35 -7.71
N PHE A 294 0.70 -0.58 -6.93
CA PHE A 294 1.08 -0.12 -5.60
C PHE A 294 0.22 -0.84 -4.58
N HIS A 295 0.83 -1.72 -3.79
CA HIS A 295 0.18 -2.27 -2.61
C HIS A 295 0.28 -1.25 -1.49
N ILE A 296 -0.87 -0.82 -0.98
CA ILE A 296 -0.94 0.13 0.11
C ILE A 296 -0.90 -0.63 1.43
N HIS A 297 -0.13 -0.11 2.37
CA HIS A 297 -0.08 -0.58 3.74
C HIS A 297 -0.46 0.59 4.64
N VAL A 298 -1.25 0.30 5.68
CA VAL A 298 -1.76 1.30 6.61
C VAL A 298 -1.13 1.04 7.98
N ASP A 299 -0.48 2.07 8.51
CA ASP A 299 0.12 2.08 9.84
C ASP A 299 -0.69 3.02 10.74
N LYS A 300 -0.80 2.70 12.03
CA LYS A 300 -1.33 3.64 13.04
C LYS A 300 -0.16 4.48 13.57
N ILE A 301 -0.36 5.79 13.66
CA ILE A 301 0.63 6.75 14.20
C ILE A 301 0.31 7.13 15.64
#